data_AF-A0A7J7X9Q3-F1
#
_entry.id   AF-A0A7J7X9Q3-F1
#
_cell.length_a   1.000
_cell.length_b   1.000
_cell.length_c   1.000
_cell.angle_alpha   90.00
_cell.angle_beta   90.00
_cell.angle_gamma   90.00
#
_symmetry.space_group_name_H-M   'P 1'
#
loop_
_entity.id
_entity.type
_entity.pdbx_description
1 polymer ?
#
loop_
_entity_poly.entity_id
_entity_poly.type
_entity_poly.pdbx_seq_one_letter_code
_entity_poly.pdbx_strand_id
1 'polypeptide(L)'
;MELLTQKSGLPSKGGSDPSLQALESRQDNILKRLYELKAAVDGLSKMIQTPDADLDMTNIIRAQEPSALSANALDLNSVLGKDYGALKDIVINANPASPPLSLLVLHQLLCNQYKVLSTVHTHSAVKNVPEHLLRCFGEQTKSQPRHEYQLGFTLIWKNVPKTQMKFSVQRMCPIEGEGNIARFLFSLFGQKHNAVNSTLIDRWVDIAIFQFQEGSGKERAAVFGSMNSALGKSPWLVGNELTVADVVLWSALRQAGGGSVPVPANVQKWMRACENLAPFSAALQLLK
;
A
#
# COMPACT_ATOMS: atom_id res chain seq x y z
N MET A 1 -48.71 57.13 -70.35
CA MET A 1 -49.74 57.62 -69.41
C MET A 1 -50.38 56.40 -68.77
N GLU A 2 -50.40 56.40 -67.43
CA GLU A 2 -51.11 55.50 -66.49
C GLU A 2 -50.80 53.99 -66.53
N LEU A 3 -50.17 53.39 -65.50
CA LEU A 3 -50.61 53.07 -64.12
C LEU A 3 -51.67 51.97 -64.05
N LEU A 4 -51.29 50.79 -63.51
CA LEU A 4 -51.83 50.20 -62.27
C LEU A 4 -51.26 48.78 -62.01
N THR A 5 -50.43 48.72 -60.97
CA THR A 5 -50.26 47.69 -59.92
C THR A 5 -50.98 46.34 -59.99
N GLN A 6 -50.28 45.26 -59.58
CA GLN A 6 -50.73 44.49 -58.40
C GLN A 6 -49.63 43.67 -57.66
N LYS A 7 -49.77 43.68 -56.32
CA LYS A 7 -49.05 43.02 -55.23
C LYS A 7 -49.31 41.51 -55.14
N SER A 8 -48.35 40.78 -54.54
CA SER A 8 -48.57 39.75 -53.50
C SER A 8 -47.20 39.47 -52.82
N GLY A 9 -47.01 39.33 -51.50
CA GLY A 9 -47.90 39.08 -50.37
C GLY A 9 -47.37 37.88 -49.57
N LEU A 10 -46.57 38.13 -48.52
CA LEU A 10 -45.98 37.16 -47.57
C LEU A 10 -47.05 36.34 -46.81
N PRO A 11 -46.70 35.17 -46.21
CA PRO A 11 -46.27 35.22 -44.80
C PRO A 11 -45.08 34.31 -44.44
N SER A 12 -44.20 34.86 -43.59
CA SER A 12 -43.08 34.20 -42.90
C SER A 12 -43.60 33.58 -41.59
N LYS A 13 -43.48 32.26 -41.44
CA LYS A 13 -43.57 31.57 -40.14
C LYS A 13 -42.16 31.33 -39.62
N GLY A 14 -41.78 32.07 -38.58
CA GLY A 14 -40.64 31.74 -37.72
C GLY A 14 -40.98 30.51 -36.88
N GLY A 15 -40.42 29.36 -37.25
CA GLY A 15 -40.38 28.16 -36.40
C GLY A 15 -38.96 27.99 -35.90
N SER A 16 -38.76 28.07 -34.59
CA SER A 16 -37.48 27.79 -33.93
C SER A 16 -37.07 26.34 -34.16
N ASP A 17 -35.81 26.15 -34.55
CA ASP A 17 -35.24 24.85 -34.87
C ASP A 17 -35.29 23.93 -33.63
N PRO A 18 -35.93 22.75 -33.70
CA PRO A 18 -36.05 21.79 -32.59
C PRO A 18 -34.71 21.38 -31.98
N SER A 19 -33.65 21.40 -32.79
CA SER A 19 -32.29 21.09 -32.35
C SER A 19 -31.72 22.18 -31.43
N LEU A 20 -32.08 23.44 -31.69
CA LEU A 20 -31.68 24.60 -30.88
C LEU A 20 -32.37 24.58 -29.50
N GLN A 21 -33.67 24.28 -29.45
CA GLN A 21 -34.42 24.15 -28.19
C GLN A 21 -33.92 23.00 -27.30
N ALA A 22 -33.53 21.87 -27.92
CA ALA A 22 -32.93 20.75 -27.20
C ALA A 22 -31.55 21.13 -26.61
N LEU A 23 -30.79 21.96 -27.32
CA LEU A 23 -29.50 22.46 -26.84
C LEU A 23 -29.67 23.44 -25.67
N GLU A 24 -30.59 24.40 -25.78
CA GLU A 24 -30.92 25.34 -24.70
C GLU A 24 -31.39 24.59 -23.45
N SER A 25 -32.30 23.63 -23.59
CA SER A 25 -32.78 22.80 -22.48
C SER A 25 -31.65 22.02 -21.79
N ARG A 26 -30.65 21.56 -22.56
CA ARG A 26 -29.47 20.89 -22.00
C ARG A 26 -28.56 21.87 -21.27
N GLN A 27 -28.35 23.07 -21.81
CA GLN A 27 -27.55 24.11 -21.17
C GLN A 27 -28.16 24.56 -19.83
N ASP A 28 -29.48 24.75 -19.79
CA ASP A 28 -30.20 25.09 -18.56
C ASP A 28 -30.10 23.99 -17.49
N ASN A 29 -30.15 22.71 -17.90
CA ASN A 29 -29.97 21.60 -16.97
C ASN A 29 -28.56 21.58 -16.37
N ILE A 30 -27.54 21.85 -17.19
CA ILE A 30 -26.15 21.90 -16.74
C ILE A 30 -25.95 23.06 -15.76
N LEU A 31 -26.48 24.24 -16.06
CA LEU A 31 -26.41 25.40 -15.16
C LEU A 31 -27.08 25.10 -13.82
N LYS A 32 -28.26 24.48 -13.82
CA LYS A 32 -28.95 24.08 -12.60
C LYS A 32 -28.10 23.15 -11.73
N ARG A 33 -27.50 22.11 -12.33
CA ARG A 33 -26.60 21.18 -11.62
C ARG A 33 -25.36 21.88 -11.06
N LEU A 34 -24.81 22.85 -11.76
CA LEU A 34 -23.66 23.62 -11.29
C LEU A 34 -24.01 24.49 -10.08
N TYR A 35 -25.21 25.09 -10.05
CA TYR A 35 -25.68 25.83 -8.88
C TYR A 35 -25.91 24.94 -7.66
N GLU A 36 -26.52 23.77 -7.85
CA GLU A 36 -26.71 22.77 -6.79
C GLU A 36 -25.37 22.29 -6.21
N LEU A 37 -24.40 22.02 -7.08
CA LEU A 37 -23.06 21.58 -6.67
C LEU A 37 -22.32 22.68 -5.90
N LYS A 38 -22.41 23.93 -6.35
CA LYS A 38 -21.85 25.08 -5.65
C LYS A 38 -22.44 25.23 -4.25
N ALA A 39 -23.76 25.13 -4.11
CA ALA A 39 -24.42 25.21 -2.81
C ALA A 39 -23.97 24.10 -1.84
N ALA A 40 -23.77 22.88 -2.34
CA ALA A 40 -23.25 21.77 -1.54
C ALA A 40 -21.81 22.01 -1.07
N VAL A 41 -20.94 22.53 -1.94
CA VAL A 41 -19.55 22.87 -1.61
C VAL A 41 -19.49 24.02 -0.58
N ASP A 42 -20.31 25.06 -0.76
CA ASP A 42 -20.39 26.18 0.19
C ASP A 42 -20.90 25.73 1.57
N GLY A 43 -21.83 24.77 1.61
CA GLY A 43 -22.31 24.15 2.86
C GLY A 43 -21.22 23.36 3.59
N LEU A 44 -20.45 22.55 2.86
CA LEU A 44 -19.30 21.81 3.41
C LEU A 44 -18.20 22.75 3.91
N SER A 45 -17.92 23.84 3.17
CA SER A 45 -16.91 24.82 3.58
C SER A 45 -17.28 25.53 4.88
N LYS A 46 -18.57 25.80 5.13
CA LYS A 46 -19.04 26.38 6.40
C LYS A 46 -18.93 25.41 7.58
N MET A 47 -19.07 24.11 7.34
CA MET A 47 -18.98 23.07 8.37
C MET A 47 -17.54 22.86 8.86
N ILE A 48 -16.54 23.20 8.03
CA ILE A 48 -15.11 23.11 8.39
C ILE A 48 -14.64 24.35 9.17
N GLN A 49 -15.39 25.45 9.13
CA GLN A 49 -14.98 26.74 9.72
C GLN A 49 -15.57 27.03 11.11
N THR A 50 -16.32 26.12 11.74
CA THR A 50 -16.78 26.30 13.13
C THR A 50 -15.65 25.96 14.12
N PRO A 51 -15.14 26.91 14.93
CA PRO A 51 -14.16 26.63 15.97
C PRO A 51 -14.84 26.20 17.28
N ASP A 52 -14.18 25.25 17.94
CA ASP A 52 -14.24 24.83 19.35
C ASP A 52 -15.45 24.08 19.93
N ALA A 53 -15.13 22.91 20.49
CA ALA A 53 -15.48 22.56 21.86
C ALA A 53 -14.36 21.68 22.47
N ASP A 54 -13.72 22.21 23.52
CA ASP A 54 -12.79 21.59 24.46
C ASP A 54 -13.06 20.10 24.73
N LEU A 55 -12.02 19.27 24.64
CA LEU A 55 -12.00 17.95 25.26
C LEU A 55 -10.72 17.78 26.10
N ASP A 56 -10.99 17.65 27.39
CA ASP A 56 -10.15 17.65 28.58
C ASP A 56 -8.85 16.83 28.50
N MET A 57 -7.73 17.48 28.86
CA MET A 57 -6.36 16.96 28.85
C MET A 57 -5.97 16.36 30.22
N THR A 58 -6.72 15.38 30.73
CA THR A 58 -6.31 14.66 31.95
C THR A 58 -6.67 13.18 31.90
N ASN A 59 -5.81 12.37 31.27
CA ASN A 59 -5.61 10.94 31.57
C ASN A 59 -4.30 10.42 30.93
N ILE A 60 -3.20 11.13 31.16
CA ILE A 60 -1.86 10.61 30.90
C ILE A 60 -1.42 9.91 32.19
N ILE A 61 -0.90 8.68 32.06
CA ILE A 61 -0.47 7.75 33.11
C ILE A 61 -1.52 6.67 33.45
N ARG A 62 -1.71 5.74 32.52
CA ARG A 62 -1.90 4.33 32.90
C ARG A 62 -1.14 3.45 31.91
N ALA A 63 -0.22 2.64 32.45
CA ALA A 63 0.75 1.83 31.74
C ALA A 63 0.13 1.05 30.57
N GLN A 64 0.67 1.26 29.37
CA GLN A 64 0.45 0.40 28.21
C GLN A 64 1.74 -0.34 27.88
N GLU A 65 1.65 -1.66 27.92
CA GLU A 65 2.54 -2.62 27.28
C GLU A 65 2.81 -2.23 25.81
N PRO A 66 3.99 -2.53 25.25
CA PRO A 66 4.35 -2.16 23.88
C PRO A 66 3.54 -2.96 22.86
N SER A 67 2.37 -2.44 22.47
CA SER A 67 1.58 -2.99 21.38
C SER A 67 2.10 -2.42 20.05
N ALA A 68 2.92 -3.21 19.36
CA ALA A 68 3.39 -2.89 18.03
C ALA A 68 2.19 -2.79 17.08
N LEU A 69 1.99 -1.61 16.47
CA LEU A 69 0.96 -1.31 15.47
C LEU A 69 -0.49 -1.13 16.00
N SER A 70 -0.66 -0.60 17.22
CA SER A 70 -1.97 -0.10 17.69
C SER A 70 -2.25 1.33 17.18
N ALA A 71 -2.34 1.51 15.87
CA ALA A 71 -2.96 2.70 15.29
C ALA A 71 -4.29 2.27 14.69
N ASN A 72 -5.38 3.00 14.99
CA ASN A 72 -6.69 2.82 14.36
C ASN A 72 -6.49 2.70 12.85
N ALA A 73 -6.58 1.46 12.33
CA ALA A 73 -6.26 1.17 10.94
C ALA A 73 -7.09 2.11 10.06
N LEU A 74 -6.41 2.99 9.33
CA LEU A 74 -7.10 3.81 8.34
C LEU A 74 -7.87 2.87 7.41
N ASP A 75 -9.10 3.25 7.07
CA ASP A 75 -9.92 2.47 6.13
C ASP A 75 -9.08 2.24 4.86
N LEU A 76 -8.98 0.98 4.43
CA LEU A 76 -8.22 0.59 3.25
C LEU A 76 -8.65 1.39 2.01
N ASN A 77 -9.92 1.81 1.96
CA ASN A 77 -10.45 2.69 0.91
C ASN A 77 -9.90 4.13 0.98
N SER A 78 -9.47 4.60 2.15
CA SER A 78 -8.81 5.90 2.30
C SER A 78 -7.38 5.88 1.76
N VAL A 79 -6.66 4.75 1.91
CA VAL A 79 -5.29 4.58 1.42
C VAL A 79 -5.27 4.30 -0.08
N LEU A 80 -6.14 3.40 -0.55
CA LEU A 80 -6.14 2.93 -1.94
C LEU A 80 -7.15 3.65 -2.83
N GLY A 81 -7.89 4.63 -2.30
CA GLY A 81 -8.99 5.30 -2.99
C GLY A 81 -10.26 4.47 -3.07
N LYS A 82 -11.38 5.14 -3.40
CA LYS A 82 -12.70 4.55 -3.55
C LYS A 82 -12.80 3.78 -4.88
N ASP A 83 -12.44 2.51 -4.86
CA ASP A 83 -12.84 1.57 -5.90
C ASP A 83 -14.11 0.85 -5.45
N TYR A 84 -15.22 1.09 -6.13
CA TYR A 84 -16.53 0.56 -5.78
C TYR A 84 -16.56 -0.98 -5.85
N GLY A 85 -16.38 -1.65 -4.70
CA GLY A 85 -16.86 -3.02 -4.46
C GLY A 85 -16.06 -4.18 -5.05
N ALA A 86 -14.91 -3.94 -5.72
CA ALA A 86 -14.03 -5.02 -6.15
C ALA A 86 -13.00 -5.34 -5.06
N LEU A 87 -12.87 -6.63 -4.71
CA LEU A 87 -11.81 -7.11 -3.81
C LEU A 87 -10.45 -6.67 -4.35
N LYS A 88 -9.63 -6.07 -3.49
CA LYS A 88 -8.34 -5.50 -3.88
C LYS A 88 -7.30 -6.62 -3.95
N ASP A 89 -7.12 -7.15 -5.16
CA ASP A 89 -6.26 -8.30 -5.46
C ASP A 89 -4.79 -7.86 -5.69
N ILE A 90 -3.91 -8.39 -4.85
CA ILE A 90 -2.46 -8.28 -4.93
C ILE A 90 -1.92 -9.60 -5.48
N VAL A 91 -1.21 -9.56 -6.60
CA VAL A 91 -0.56 -10.73 -7.20
C VAL A 91 0.94 -10.50 -7.24
N ILE A 92 1.71 -11.36 -6.57
CA ILE A 92 3.17 -11.29 -6.49
C ILE A 92 3.76 -12.49 -7.21
N ASN A 93 4.66 -12.23 -8.17
CA ASN A 93 5.48 -13.24 -8.81
C ASN A 93 6.86 -13.21 -8.16
N ALA A 94 7.31 -14.34 -7.62
CA ALA A 94 8.59 -14.45 -6.94
C ALA A 94 9.34 -15.71 -7.38
N ASN A 95 10.67 -15.64 -7.38
CA ASN A 95 11.51 -16.78 -7.70
C ASN A 95 11.72 -17.65 -6.45
N PRO A 96 11.40 -18.95 -6.46
CA PRO A 96 11.61 -19.81 -5.29
C PRO A 96 13.08 -20.06 -4.97
N ALA A 97 14.01 -19.79 -5.91
CA ALA A 97 15.45 -19.82 -5.62
C ALA A 97 15.89 -18.66 -4.70
N SER A 98 15.09 -17.58 -4.64
CA SER A 98 15.33 -16.40 -3.81
C SER A 98 13.99 -15.93 -3.20
N PRO A 99 13.44 -16.67 -2.22
CA PRO A 99 12.12 -16.37 -1.66
C PRO A 99 12.13 -14.99 -0.99
N PRO A 100 11.15 -14.10 -1.22
CA PRO A 100 11.19 -12.75 -0.66
C PRO A 100 10.70 -12.73 0.80
N LEU A 101 11.61 -12.94 1.76
CA LEU A 101 11.27 -13.05 3.18
C LEU A 101 10.52 -11.80 3.70
N SER A 102 10.91 -10.61 3.26
CA SER A 102 10.25 -9.38 3.74
C SER A 102 8.77 -9.35 3.37
N LEU A 103 8.40 -9.89 2.20
CA LEU A 103 7.01 -9.95 1.76
C LEU A 103 6.22 -11.02 2.50
N LEU A 104 6.85 -12.10 2.94
CA LEU A 104 6.22 -13.11 3.81
C LEU A 104 5.95 -12.54 5.21
N VAL A 105 6.88 -11.75 5.78
CA VAL A 105 6.66 -11.04 7.05
C VAL A 105 5.51 -10.03 6.90
N LEU A 106 5.50 -9.25 5.83
CA LEU A 106 4.44 -8.27 5.56
C LEU A 106 3.08 -8.93 5.34
N HIS A 107 3.04 -10.09 4.70
CA HIS A 107 1.82 -10.88 4.57
C HIS A 107 1.24 -11.24 5.94
N GLN A 108 2.06 -11.74 6.88
CA GLN A 108 1.62 -12.05 8.24
C GLN A 108 1.14 -10.79 8.99
N LEU A 109 1.83 -9.66 8.82
CA LEU A 109 1.40 -8.38 9.39
C LEU A 109 0.05 -7.92 8.82
N LEU A 110 -0.20 -8.12 7.52
CA LEU A 110 -1.48 -7.81 6.89
C LEU A 110 -2.59 -8.73 7.40
N CYS A 111 -2.32 -10.02 7.59
CA CYS A 111 -3.28 -10.98 8.16
C CYS A 111 -3.71 -10.62 9.59
N ASN A 112 -2.85 -9.94 10.36
CA ASN A 112 -3.19 -9.49 11.70
C ASN A 112 -4.14 -8.28 11.72
N GLN A 113 -4.23 -7.53 10.61
CA GLN A 113 -4.99 -6.28 10.52
C GLN A 113 -6.21 -6.38 9.60
N TYR A 114 -6.15 -7.26 8.60
CA TYR A 114 -7.18 -7.40 7.57
C TYR A 114 -7.57 -8.86 7.37
N LYS A 115 -8.79 -9.09 6.89
CA LYS A 115 -9.21 -10.39 6.36
C LYS A 115 -8.56 -10.62 4.99
N VAL A 116 -7.48 -11.38 4.95
CA VAL A 116 -6.69 -11.65 3.73
C VAL A 116 -6.96 -13.05 3.18
N LEU A 117 -7.41 -13.14 1.92
CA LEU A 117 -7.51 -14.40 1.18
C LEU A 117 -6.16 -14.72 0.52
N SER A 118 -5.44 -15.71 1.05
CA SER A 118 -4.00 -15.90 0.75
C SER A 118 -3.75 -17.13 -0.12
N THR A 119 -3.47 -17.00 -1.42
CA THR A 119 -3.30 -18.16 -2.31
C THR A 119 -1.86 -18.31 -2.79
N VAL A 120 -1.41 -19.56 -2.95
CA VAL A 120 -0.09 -19.89 -3.51
C VAL A 120 -0.28 -20.71 -4.79
N HIS A 121 0.41 -20.31 -5.86
CA HIS A 121 0.43 -21.00 -7.14
C HIS A 121 1.87 -21.23 -7.61
N THR A 122 2.05 -22.21 -8.50
CA THR A 122 3.32 -22.43 -9.18
C THR A 122 3.12 -22.25 -10.68
N HIS A 123 3.93 -21.40 -11.28
CA HIS A 123 3.93 -21.17 -12.73
C HIS A 123 4.69 -22.31 -13.44
N SER A 124 4.25 -22.68 -14.65
CA SER A 124 4.83 -23.78 -15.44
C SER A 124 6.34 -23.66 -15.73
N ALA A 125 6.87 -22.45 -15.68
CA ALA A 125 8.29 -22.15 -15.88
C ALA A 125 9.20 -22.62 -14.71
N VAL A 126 8.62 -23.03 -13.57
CA VAL A 126 9.36 -23.56 -12.43
C VAL A 126 8.93 -25.00 -12.20
N LYS A 127 9.90 -25.88 -11.99
CA LYS A 127 9.69 -27.26 -11.60
C LYS A 127 10.20 -27.45 -10.16
N ASN A 128 9.55 -28.32 -9.39
CA ASN A 128 9.99 -28.75 -8.06
C ASN A 128 10.17 -27.60 -7.04
N VAL A 129 9.10 -26.85 -6.77
CA VAL A 129 9.09 -25.88 -5.66
C VAL A 129 9.07 -26.65 -4.32
N PRO A 130 9.94 -26.32 -3.35
CA PRO A 130 9.93 -26.94 -2.01
C PRO A 130 8.56 -26.87 -1.32
N GLU A 131 8.21 -27.92 -0.58
CA GLU A 131 6.89 -28.03 0.07
C GLU A 131 6.61 -26.90 1.08
N HIS A 132 7.63 -26.46 1.83
CA HIS A 132 7.49 -25.33 2.76
C HIS A 132 7.12 -24.02 2.04
N LEU A 133 7.62 -23.79 0.81
CA LEU A 133 7.25 -22.64 -0.01
C LEU A 133 5.86 -22.78 -0.62
N LEU A 134 5.42 -23.99 -0.94
CA LEU A 134 4.05 -24.24 -1.41
C LEU A 134 3.02 -24.00 -0.30
N ARG A 135 3.41 -24.21 0.96
CA ARG A 135 2.58 -24.03 2.16
C ARG A 135 2.94 -22.78 2.96
N CYS A 136 3.59 -21.79 2.35
CA CYS A 136 4.05 -20.59 3.05
C CYS A 136 2.92 -19.71 3.62
N PHE A 137 1.66 -19.95 3.26
CA PHE A 137 0.50 -19.28 3.88
C PHE A 137 -0.33 -20.22 4.76
N GLY A 138 0.18 -21.42 5.07
CA GLY A 138 -0.52 -22.44 5.83
C GLY A 138 -1.59 -23.18 5.03
N GLU A 139 -2.40 -23.98 5.72
CA GLU A 139 -3.53 -24.68 5.13
C GLU A 139 -4.68 -23.72 4.87
N GLN A 140 -5.07 -23.61 3.60
CA GLN A 140 -6.17 -22.77 3.16
C GLN A 140 -7.52 -23.35 3.60
N THR A 141 -8.05 -22.88 4.72
CA THR A 141 -9.42 -23.17 5.12
C THR A 141 -10.37 -22.35 4.25
N LYS A 142 -10.85 -22.96 3.14
CA LYS A 142 -11.91 -22.41 2.29
C LYS A 142 -13.25 -22.45 3.02
N SER A 143 -13.40 -21.67 4.07
CA SER A 143 -14.64 -21.64 4.85
C SER A 143 -15.53 -20.44 4.49
N GLN A 144 -14.93 -19.30 4.13
CA GLN A 144 -15.67 -18.06 3.91
C GLN A 144 -15.80 -17.70 2.42
N PRO A 145 -16.92 -17.08 2.00
CA PRO A 145 -17.10 -16.61 0.64
C PRO A 145 -16.17 -15.44 0.33
N ARG A 146 -15.71 -15.33 -0.93
CA ARG A 146 -14.69 -14.36 -1.37
C ARG A 146 -15.00 -12.91 -1.00
N HIS A 147 -16.27 -12.51 -0.98
CA HIS A 147 -16.69 -11.13 -0.71
C HIS A 147 -16.53 -10.70 0.76
N GLU A 148 -16.26 -11.63 1.68
CA GLU A 148 -15.99 -11.32 3.09
C GLU A 148 -14.54 -10.92 3.36
N TYR A 149 -13.64 -11.15 2.39
CA TYR A 149 -12.24 -10.76 2.48
C TYR A 149 -12.02 -9.32 2.02
N GLN A 150 -11.12 -8.62 2.69
CA GLN A 150 -10.76 -7.23 2.37
C GLN A 150 -9.64 -7.17 1.32
N LEU A 151 -8.73 -8.14 1.36
CA LEU A 151 -7.56 -8.23 0.49
C LEU A 151 -7.45 -9.63 -0.09
N GLY A 152 -7.12 -9.71 -1.38
CA GLY A 152 -6.63 -10.93 -2.01
C GLY A 152 -5.13 -10.86 -2.09
N PHE A 153 -4.43 -11.88 -1.60
CA PHE A 153 -2.98 -11.97 -1.65
C PHE A 153 -2.59 -13.26 -2.35
N THR A 154 -2.11 -13.14 -3.59
CA THR A 154 -1.74 -14.29 -4.42
C THR A 154 -0.24 -14.30 -4.64
N LEU A 155 0.45 -15.33 -4.16
CA LEU A 155 1.85 -15.58 -4.45
C LEU A 155 1.98 -16.61 -5.57
N ILE A 156 2.73 -16.28 -6.61
CA ILE A 156 3.02 -17.16 -7.73
C ILE A 156 4.53 -17.41 -7.78
N TRP A 157 4.92 -18.65 -7.49
CA TRP A 157 6.30 -19.10 -7.70
C TRP A 157 6.56 -19.19 -9.20
N LYS A 158 7.42 -18.29 -9.70
CA LYS A 158 7.72 -18.11 -11.11
C LYS A 158 9.21 -17.80 -11.30
N ASN A 159 9.80 -18.30 -12.38
CA ASN A 159 11.18 -17.97 -12.72
C ASN A 159 11.23 -16.53 -13.27
N VAL A 160 11.35 -15.56 -12.35
CA VAL A 160 11.51 -14.13 -12.65
C VAL A 160 12.87 -13.64 -12.14
N PRO A 161 13.52 -12.71 -12.84
CA PRO A 161 14.82 -12.17 -12.42
C PRO A 161 14.69 -11.22 -11.22
N LYS A 162 13.56 -10.54 -11.08
CA LYS A 162 13.21 -9.69 -9.93
C LYS A 162 11.79 -10.01 -9.49
N THR A 163 11.52 -9.91 -8.19
CA THR A 163 10.16 -10.03 -7.66
C THR A 163 9.28 -8.93 -8.26
N GLN A 164 8.07 -9.30 -8.70
CA GLN A 164 7.14 -8.37 -9.37
C GLN A 164 5.76 -8.46 -8.73
N MET A 165 5.11 -7.33 -8.53
CA MET A 165 3.73 -7.24 -8.07
C MET A 165 2.84 -6.66 -9.16
N LYS A 166 1.62 -7.18 -9.27
CA LYS A 166 0.51 -6.58 -9.99
C LYS A 166 -0.63 -6.33 -9.02
N PHE A 167 -1.21 -5.14 -9.08
CA PHE A 167 -2.36 -4.76 -8.28
C PHE A 167 -3.55 -4.51 -9.20
N SER A 168 -4.70 -5.13 -8.92
CA SER A 168 -5.93 -4.97 -9.72
C SER A 168 -5.67 -5.11 -11.23
N VAL A 169 -5.34 -6.35 -11.62
CA VAL A 169 -4.71 -6.88 -12.86
C VAL A 169 -5.08 -6.21 -14.21
N GLN A 170 -6.17 -5.45 -14.31
CA GLN A 170 -6.66 -4.88 -15.56
C GLN A 170 -6.02 -3.54 -15.98
N ARG A 171 -5.35 -2.77 -15.08
CA ARG A 171 -4.97 -1.37 -15.40
C ARG A 171 -3.61 -0.87 -14.92
N MET A 172 -2.76 -1.66 -14.25
CA MET A 172 -1.50 -1.17 -13.69
C MET A 172 -0.24 -1.76 -14.35
N CYS A 173 0.79 -0.92 -14.46
CA CYS A 173 2.16 -1.35 -14.74
C CYS A 173 2.66 -2.24 -13.58
N PRO A 174 3.33 -3.37 -13.86
CA PRO A 174 3.92 -4.19 -12.80
C PRO A 174 4.93 -3.38 -11.97
N ILE A 175 4.86 -3.52 -10.64
CA ILE A 175 5.83 -2.93 -9.72
C ILE A 175 6.94 -3.97 -9.52
N GLU A 176 8.17 -3.61 -9.87
CA GLU A 176 9.33 -4.49 -9.74
C GLU A 176 10.18 -4.14 -8.51
N GLY A 177 10.81 -5.16 -7.94
CA GLY A 177 11.73 -5.04 -6.81
C GLY A 177 11.04 -5.24 -5.47
N GLU A 178 11.64 -6.10 -4.63
CA GLU A 178 11.11 -6.46 -3.31
C GLU A 178 10.89 -5.24 -2.41
N GLY A 179 11.85 -4.29 -2.37
CA GLY A 179 11.71 -3.08 -1.56
C GLY A 179 10.53 -2.19 -1.96
N ASN A 180 10.22 -2.07 -3.26
CA ASN A 180 9.09 -1.28 -3.74
C ASN A 180 7.76 -1.91 -3.38
N ILE A 181 7.67 -3.24 -3.51
CA ILE A 181 6.50 -4.01 -3.11
C ILE A 181 6.32 -3.92 -1.59
N ALA A 182 7.40 -4.03 -0.83
CA ALA A 182 7.37 -3.92 0.63
C ALA A 182 6.84 -2.56 1.10
N ARG A 183 7.30 -1.46 0.50
CA ARG A 183 6.78 -0.10 0.77
C ARG A 183 5.28 -0.03 0.54
N PHE A 184 4.82 -0.50 -0.63
CA PHE A 184 3.40 -0.50 -0.96
C PHE A 184 2.57 -1.28 0.07
N LEU A 185 2.97 -2.51 0.41
CA LEU A 185 2.25 -3.35 1.36
C LEU A 185 2.20 -2.73 2.77
N PHE A 186 3.31 -2.15 3.23
CA PHE A 186 3.35 -1.51 4.55
C PHE A 186 2.55 -0.21 4.59
N SER A 187 2.49 0.54 3.49
CA SER A 187 1.63 1.73 3.39
C SER A 187 0.14 1.42 3.57
N LEU A 188 -0.30 0.16 3.37
CA LEU A 188 -1.69 -0.24 3.61
C LEU A 188 -2.11 -0.04 5.07
N PHE A 189 -1.18 -0.13 6.03
CA PHE A 189 -1.45 0.14 7.45
C PHE A 189 -1.77 1.61 7.74
N GLY A 190 -1.54 2.51 6.78
CA GLY A 190 -1.96 3.91 6.88
C GLY A 190 -1.13 4.77 7.85
N GLN A 191 0.05 4.30 8.27
CA GLN A 191 0.96 5.09 9.10
C GLN A 191 1.44 6.33 8.34
N LYS A 192 1.27 7.50 8.95
CA LYS A 192 1.70 8.77 8.39
C LYS A 192 3.01 9.20 9.04
N HIS A 193 3.99 9.53 8.22
CA HIS A 193 5.25 10.10 8.66
C HIS A 193 5.45 11.47 8.03
N ASN A 194 6.22 12.34 8.70
CA ASN A 194 6.67 13.58 8.08
C ASN A 194 7.65 13.28 6.93
N ALA A 195 7.90 14.27 6.06
CA ALA A 195 8.74 14.09 4.88
C ALA A 195 10.15 13.56 5.19
N VAL A 196 10.74 13.98 6.31
CA VAL A 196 12.08 13.56 6.74
C VAL A 196 12.08 12.08 7.09
N ASN A 197 11.16 11.64 7.94
CA ASN A 197 11.06 10.24 8.38
C ASN A 197 10.67 9.33 7.21
N SER A 198 9.71 9.73 6.36
CA SER A 198 9.36 8.97 5.16
C SER A 198 10.59 8.72 4.26
N THR A 199 11.37 9.76 4.00
CA THR A 199 12.58 9.65 3.18
C THR A 199 13.65 8.78 3.86
N LEU A 200 13.77 8.86 5.18
CA LEU A 200 14.73 8.05 5.93
C LEU A 200 14.35 6.56 5.93
N ILE A 201 13.05 6.25 6.03
CA ILE A 201 12.52 4.89 5.89
C ILE A 201 12.85 4.36 4.49
N ASP A 202 12.56 5.13 3.45
CA ASP A 202 12.86 4.73 2.07
C ASP A 202 14.35 4.49 1.86
N ARG A 203 15.20 5.36 2.41
CA ARG A 203 16.65 5.20 2.34
C ARG A 203 17.11 3.88 2.99
N TRP A 204 16.56 3.50 4.14
CA TRP A 204 16.93 2.24 4.79
C TRP A 204 16.51 1.02 3.99
N VAL A 205 15.34 1.07 3.33
CA VAL A 205 14.91 0.02 2.40
C VAL A 205 15.90 -0.09 1.24
N ASP A 206 16.36 1.02 0.65
CA ASP A 206 17.34 0.99 -0.43
C ASP A 206 18.72 0.47 0.05
N ILE A 207 19.14 0.84 1.26
CA ILE A 207 20.36 0.29 1.88
C ILE A 207 20.25 -1.24 2.02
N ALA A 208 19.10 -1.76 2.45
CA ALA A 208 18.89 -3.20 2.59
C ALA A 208 19.04 -3.93 1.25
N ILE A 209 18.37 -3.45 0.21
CA ILE A 209 18.34 -4.11 -1.10
C ILE A 209 19.66 -3.93 -1.84
N PHE A 210 20.15 -2.70 -1.99
CA PHE A 210 21.25 -2.41 -2.91
C PHE A 210 22.63 -2.44 -2.26
N GLN A 211 22.76 -2.12 -0.96
CA GLN A 211 24.06 -2.09 -0.29
C GLN A 211 24.31 -3.33 0.57
N PHE A 212 23.27 -3.90 1.18
CA PHE A 212 23.44 -5.04 2.07
C PHE A 212 23.33 -6.37 1.32
N GLN A 213 22.24 -6.64 0.61
CA GLN A 213 22.05 -7.90 -0.11
C GLN A 213 23.07 -8.04 -1.26
N GLU A 214 23.16 -7.04 -2.13
CA GLU A 214 24.02 -7.05 -3.32
C GLU A 214 25.47 -6.59 -3.06
N GLY A 215 25.74 -5.97 -1.90
CA GLY A 215 27.03 -5.38 -1.60
C GLY A 215 28.09 -6.34 -1.06
N SER A 216 29.33 -5.88 -1.14
CA SER A 216 30.55 -6.51 -0.62
C SER A 216 30.58 -6.59 0.91
N GLY A 217 31.51 -7.38 1.46
CA GLY A 217 31.71 -7.46 2.91
C GLY A 217 32.03 -6.10 3.57
N LYS A 218 32.72 -5.20 2.85
CA LYS A 218 33.02 -3.84 3.34
C LYS A 218 31.77 -2.97 3.40
N GLU A 219 30.92 -3.05 2.39
CA GLU A 219 29.62 -2.34 2.37
C GLU A 219 28.71 -2.88 3.47
N ARG A 220 28.60 -4.20 3.63
CA ARG A 220 27.86 -4.82 4.73
C ARG A 220 28.35 -4.36 6.10
N ALA A 221 29.67 -4.25 6.31
CA ALA A 221 30.24 -3.74 7.55
C ALA A 221 29.89 -2.25 7.78
N ALA A 222 29.89 -1.42 6.74
CA ALA A 222 29.47 -0.02 6.83
C ALA A 222 27.97 0.13 7.16
N VAL A 223 27.14 -0.75 6.59
CA VAL A 223 25.70 -0.83 6.93
C VAL A 223 25.52 -1.18 8.41
N PHE A 224 26.23 -2.18 8.94
CA PHE A 224 26.19 -2.51 10.36
C PHE A 224 26.61 -1.35 11.27
N GLY A 225 27.65 -0.61 10.90
CA GLY A 225 28.08 0.59 11.63
C GLY A 225 26.97 1.67 11.67
N SER A 226 26.34 1.91 10.52
CA SER A 226 25.22 2.86 10.40
C SER A 226 24.01 2.42 11.22
N MET A 227 23.64 1.14 11.17
CA MET A 227 22.55 0.58 11.94
C MET A 227 22.82 0.70 13.45
N ASN A 228 24.03 0.35 13.90
CA ASN A 228 24.39 0.39 15.31
C ASN A 228 24.31 1.82 15.87
N SER A 229 24.65 2.83 15.06
CA SER A 229 24.51 4.23 15.43
C SER A 229 23.05 4.67 15.52
N ALA A 230 22.21 4.30 14.54
CA ALA A 230 20.79 4.64 14.54
C ALA A 230 20.05 3.97 15.71
N LEU A 231 20.25 2.66 15.90
CA LEU A 231 19.64 1.86 16.97
C LEU A 231 20.19 2.17 18.37
N GLY A 232 21.29 2.92 18.46
CA GLY A 232 21.76 3.49 19.71
C GLY A 232 20.93 4.67 20.19
N LYS A 233 20.14 5.29 19.29
CA LYS A 233 19.30 6.47 19.57
C LYS A 233 17.83 6.13 19.72
N SER A 234 17.36 5.08 19.05
CA SER A 234 15.96 4.68 19.03
C SER A 234 15.81 3.15 18.96
N PRO A 235 14.69 2.58 19.41
CA PRO A 235 14.50 1.12 19.42
C PRO A 235 14.36 0.50 18.02
N TRP A 236 13.90 1.28 17.04
CA TRP A 236 13.77 0.89 15.63
C TRP A 236 14.64 1.77 14.74
N LEU A 237 14.84 1.38 13.48
CA LEU A 237 15.74 2.09 12.55
C LEU A 237 15.33 3.55 12.31
N VAL A 238 14.02 3.83 12.36
CA VAL A 238 13.47 5.17 12.20
C VAL A 238 12.50 5.47 13.35
N GLY A 239 13.06 5.83 14.50
CA GLY A 239 12.29 6.30 15.66
C GLY A 239 11.74 5.16 16.53
N ASN A 240 10.57 5.39 17.11
CA ASN A 240 10.04 4.59 18.22
C ASN A 240 9.08 3.48 17.79
N GLU A 241 8.74 3.41 16.51
CA GLU A 241 7.80 2.43 15.97
C GLU A 241 8.45 1.58 14.86
N LEU A 242 7.96 0.35 14.71
CA LEU A 242 8.33 -0.53 13.61
C LEU A 242 7.91 0.09 12.29
N THR A 243 8.81 0.09 11.30
CA THR A 243 8.52 0.55 9.93
C THR A 243 8.91 -0.50 8.90
N VAL A 244 8.59 -0.27 7.62
CA VAL A 244 9.04 -1.14 6.52
C VAL A 244 10.57 -1.25 6.44
N ALA A 245 11.31 -0.22 6.88
CA ALA A 245 12.77 -0.28 6.95
C ALA A 245 13.24 -1.44 7.81
N ASP A 246 12.61 -1.65 8.96
CA ASP A 246 12.97 -2.71 9.89
C ASP A 246 12.66 -4.08 9.28
N VAL A 247 11.48 -4.23 8.66
CA VAL A 247 11.04 -5.48 8.04
C VAL A 247 12.00 -5.91 6.92
N VAL A 248 12.33 -5.01 6.00
CA VAL A 248 13.17 -5.32 4.84
C VAL A 248 14.61 -5.57 5.26
N LEU A 249 15.18 -4.72 6.13
CA LEU A 249 16.58 -4.86 6.54
C LEU A 249 16.80 -6.11 7.42
N TRP A 250 15.85 -6.44 8.29
CA TRP A 250 15.92 -7.68 9.07
C TRP A 250 15.83 -8.91 8.17
N SER A 251 14.94 -8.88 7.19
CA SER A 251 14.77 -9.97 6.23
C SER A 251 16.04 -10.18 5.41
N ALA A 252 16.62 -9.09 4.89
CA ALA A 252 17.90 -9.11 4.20
C ALA A 252 19.02 -9.72 5.06
N LEU A 253 19.09 -9.36 6.35
CA LEU A 253 20.05 -9.93 7.30
C LEU A 253 19.89 -11.43 7.50
N ARG A 254 18.65 -11.92 7.59
CA ARG A 254 18.36 -13.34 7.76
C ARG A 254 18.69 -14.16 6.52
N GLN A 255 18.54 -13.57 5.35
CA GLN A 255 18.80 -14.24 4.07
C GLN A 255 20.25 -14.18 3.63
N ALA A 256 21.04 -13.19 4.07
CA ALA A 256 22.43 -13.05 3.68
C ALA A 256 23.36 -14.17 4.21
N GLY A 257 22.85 -15.08 5.05
CA GLY A 257 23.64 -16.09 5.75
C GLY A 257 24.60 -15.43 6.75
N GLY A 258 25.03 -16.16 7.79
CA GLY A 258 25.97 -15.65 8.77
C GLY A 258 27.32 -15.28 8.13
N GLY A 259 27.44 -14.04 7.63
CA GLY A 259 28.68 -13.51 7.09
C GLY A 259 29.73 -13.39 8.19
N SER A 260 31.00 -13.34 7.80
CA SER A 260 32.15 -13.19 8.72
C SER A 260 32.18 -11.88 9.50
N VAL A 261 31.25 -10.95 9.23
CA VAL A 261 31.21 -9.63 9.87
C VAL A 261 30.51 -9.73 11.23
N PRO A 262 31.19 -9.37 12.33
CA PRO A 262 30.58 -9.38 13.65
C PRO A 262 29.38 -8.44 13.72
N VAL A 263 28.24 -8.95 14.20
CA VAL A 263 27.02 -8.13 14.36
C VAL A 263 27.15 -7.26 15.62
N PRO A 264 27.04 -5.92 15.53
CA PRO A 264 27.14 -5.02 16.67
C PRO A 264 26.02 -5.18 17.71
N ALA A 265 26.26 -4.76 18.95
CA ALA A 265 25.36 -5.00 20.09
C ALA A 265 23.94 -4.43 19.91
N ASN A 266 23.80 -3.18 19.44
CA ASN A 266 22.46 -2.60 19.24
C ASN A 266 21.71 -3.32 18.13
N VAL A 267 22.42 -3.77 17.08
CA VAL A 267 21.85 -4.56 15.99
C VAL A 267 21.39 -5.92 16.49
N GLN A 268 22.18 -6.62 17.30
CA GLN A 268 21.76 -7.89 17.90
C GLN A 268 20.50 -7.74 18.76
N LYS A 269 20.42 -6.68 19.57
CA LYS A 269 19.24 -6.37 20.39
C LYS A 269 18.01 -6.14 19.51
N TRP A 270 18.13 -5.31 18.47
CA TRP A 270 17.06 -5.04 17.52
C TRP A 270 16.64 -6.29 16.73
N MET A 271 17.58 -7.15 16.32
CA MET A 271 17.26 -8.41 15.63
C MET A 271 16.40 -9.34 16.51
N ARG A 272 16.70 -9.42 17.82
CA ARG A 272 15.88 -10.16 18.78
C ARG A 272 14.52 -9.51 18.97
N ALA A 273 14.46 -8.18 19.04
CA ALA A 273 13.19 -7.45 19.14
C ALA A 273 12.28 -7.71 17.92
N CYS A 274 12.85 -7.77 16.71
CA CYS A 274 12.13 -8.17 15.51
C CYS A 274 11.62 -9.62 15.62
N GLU A 275 12.48 -10.56 16.02
CA GLU A 275 12.12 -11.99 16.15
C GLU A 275 11.06 -12.29 17.21
N ASN A 276 11.00 -11.48 18.26
CA ASN A 276 9.97 -11.58 19.28
C ASN A 276 8.57 -11.25 18.75
N LEU A 277 8.47 -10.58 17.59
CA LEU A 277 7.19 -10.38 16.91
C LEU A 277 6.81 -11.66 16.15
N ALA A 278 5.62 -12.20 16.44
CA ALA A 278 5.12 -13.43 15.82
C ALA A 278 5.19 -13.43 14.27
N PRO A 279 4.86 -12.33 13.55
CA PRO A 279 4.97 -12.28 12.09
C PRO A 279 6.37 -12.57 11.55
N PHE A 280 7.42 -12.14 12.25
CA PHE A 280 8.81 -12.32 11.85
C PHE A 280 9.27 -13.76 12.06
N SER A 281 9.05 -14.29 13.27
CA SER A 281 9.45 -15.65 13.61
C SER A 281 8.67 -16.70 12.82
N ALA A 282 7.37 -16.52 12.62
CA ALA A 282 6.55 -17.40 11.79
C ALA A 282 7.04 -17.42 10.33
N ALA A 283 7.26 -16.24 9.72
CA ALA A 283 7.75 -16.17 8.34
C ALA A 283 9.14 -16.79 8.17
N LEU A 284 10.03 -16.65 9.15
CA LEU A 284 11.36 -17.26 9.11
C LEU A 284 11.33 -18.78 9.20
N GLN A 285 10.39 -19.35 9.96
CA GLN A 285 10.22 -20.80 10.04
C GLN A 285 9.80 -21.40 8.69
N LEU A 286 9.10 -20.64 7.85
CA LEU A 286 8.65 -21.07 6.52
C LEU A 286 9.78 -21.14 5.48
N LEU A 287 10.98 -20.64 5.79
CA LEU A 287 12.15 -20.74 4.90
C LEU A 287 13.08 -21.91 5.24
N LYS A 288 12.74 -22.73 6.24
CA LYS A 288 13.54 -23.85 6.70
C LYS A 288 13.04 -25.18 6.17
#